data_AF-A0A127SWC2-F1
#
_entry.id   AF-A0A127SWC2-F1
#
_cell.length_a   1.000
_cell.length_b   1.000
_cell.length_c   1.000
_cell.angle_alpha   90.00
_cell.angle_beta   90.00
_cell.angle_gamma   90.00
#
_symmetry.space_group_name_H-M   'P 1'
#
loop_
_entity.id
_entity.type
_entity.pdbx_description
1 polymer ?
#
loop_
_entity_poly.entity_id
_entity_poly.type
_entity_poly.pdbx_seq_one_letter_code
_entity_poly.pdbx_strand_id
1 'polypeptide(L)'
;MADILRHVVNHDKCPENFVFMNDDFFPTRQINNIPLVSRGRLVDLINQRNWQRGVLRRQVDCTVNFLGELFPGNFRDTWKSFDMVHRPLPVWRDVMREALSDREGYPLLHRSVYGNFLLQNHAARSVDMVDAKIRAYSAPVPATPDFSWISTSSSSWQGVAGTYIRGIHETPSPYEK
;
A
#
# COMPACT_ATOMS: atom_id res chain seq x y z
N MET A 1 7.46 -3.14 12.52
CA MET A 1 7.72 -2.00 11.62
C MET A 1 7.32 -0.77 12.42
N ALA A 2 8.22 0.20 12.60
CA ALA A 2 7.91 1.42 13.34
C ALA A 2 6.70 2.11 12.70
N ASP A 3 5.92 2.82 13.52
CA ASP A 3 4.68 3.48 13.14
C ASP A 3 4.96 4.76 12.31
N ILE A 4 5.62 4.57 11.17
CA ILE A 4 6.12 5.64 10.33
C ILE A 4 4.97 6.52 9.83
N LEU A 5 3.82 5.93 9.53
CA LEU A 5 2.66 6.68 9.06
C LEU A 5 2.13 7.61 10.15
N ARG A 6 1.97 7.14 11.39
CA ARG A 6 1.57 8.02 12.50
C ARG A 6 2.59 9.13 12.72
N HIS A 7 3.89 8.83 12.69
CA HIS A 7 4.93 9.87 12.82
C HIS A 7 4.85 10.89 11.69
N VAL A 8 4.66 10.44 10.45
CA VAL A 8 4.55 11.33 9.29
C VAL A 8 3.32 12.23 9.42
N VAL A 9 2.14 11.71 9.73
CA VAL A 9 0.92 12.53 9.75
C VAL A 9 0.81 13.47 10.94
N ASN A 10 1.59 13.24 12.01
CA ASN A 10 1.70 14.16 13.14
C ASN A 10 2.86 15.16 12.98
N HIS A 11 3.64 15.09 11.91
CA HIS A 11 4.75 16.01 11.69
C HIS A 11 4.25 17.34 11.08
N ASP A 12 4.62 18.48 11.66
CA ASP A 12 4.12 19.82 11.26
C ASP A 12 4.36 20.16 9.79
N LYS A 13 5.46 19.66 9.22
CA LYS A 13 5.80 19.85 7.80
C LYS A 13 5.09 18.89 6.84
N CYS A 14 4.35 17.90 7.34
CA CYS A 14 3.58 17.00 6.49
C CYS A 14 2.40 17.77 5.90
N PRO A 15 2.27 17.87 4.56
CA PRO A 15 1.16 18.58 3.95
C PRO A 15 -0.15 17.84 4.16
N GLU A 16 -1.27 18.55 4.02
CA GLU A 16 -2.60 17.98 4.29
C GLU A 16 -2.94 16.83 3.35
N ASN A 17 -2.56 16.95 2.08
CA ASN A 17 -2.71 15.90 1.08
C ASN A 17 -1.33 15.51 0.57
N PHE A 18 -1.03 14.22 0.64
CA PHE A 18 0.23 13.69 0.11
C PHE A 18 0.07 12.30 -0.46
N VAL A 19 1.14 11.83 -1.11
CA VAL A 19 1.23 10.48 -1.64
C VAL A 19 2.23 9.73 -0.80
N PHE A 20 1.78 8.69 -0.10
CA PHE A 20 2.68 7.83 0.65
C PHE A 20 3.33 6.81 -0.29
N MET A 21 4.64 6.97 -0.46
CA MET A 21 5.51 6.12 -1.28
C MET A 21 6.33 5.21 -0.34
N ASN A 22 5.79 4.05 0.01
CA ASN A 22 6.42 3.12 0.97
C ASN A 22 7.44 2.16 0.35
N ASP A 23 7.69 2.30 -0.94
CA ASP A 23 8.61 1.47 -1.71
C ASP A 23 9.10 2.29 -2.91
N ASP A 24 9.92 1.66 -3.75
CA ASP A 24 10.26 2.19 -5.05
C ASP A 24 9.06 2.11 -6.02
N PHE A 25 8.68 3.23 -6.62
CA PHE A 25 7.56 3.27 -7.57
C PHE A 25 7.96 4.05 -8.81
N PHE A 26 7.90 3.36 -9.95
CA PHE A 26 8.23 3.90 -11.26
C PHE A 26 6.95 4.00 -12.10
N PRO A 27 6.52 5.19 -12.50
CA PRO A 27 5.36 5.34 -13.36
C PRO A 27 5.72 4.90 -14.79
N THR A 28 4.91 4.03 -15.39
CA THR A 28 5.15 3.54 -16.77
C THR A 28 4.59 4.46 -17.85
N ARG A 29 3.83 5.48 -17.42
CA ARG A 29 3.18 6.49 -18.24
C ARG A 29 2.88 7.71 -17.39
N GLN A 30 2.46 8.80 -18.00
CA GLN A 30 1.96 9.96 -17.27
C GLN A 30 0.80 9.58 -16.33
N ILE A 31 0.90 10.00 -15.07
CA ILE A 31 -0.09 9.73 -14.03
C ILE A 31 -0.83 11.02 -13.71
N ASN A 32 -2.12 11.07 -14.03
CA ASN A 32 -2.96 12.23 -13.75
C ASN A 32 -3.62 12.16 -12.36
N ASN A 33 -3.80 10.94 -11.85
CA ASN A 33 -4.43 10.69 -10.55
C ASN A 33 -3.88 9.40 -9.92
N ILE A 34 -3.85 9.36 -8.60
CA ILE A 34 -3.44 8.18 -7.84
C ILE A 34 -4.69 7.58 -7.18
N PRO A 35 -5.19 6.44 -7.66
CA PRO A 35 -6.36 5.82 -7.06
C PRO A 35 -6.03 5.21 -5.70
N LEU A 36 -7.04 5.09 -4.84
CA LEU A 36 -6.96 4.23 -3.68
C LEU A 36 -7.02 2.76 -4.16
N VAL A 37 -5.93 2.02 -4.00
CA VAL A 37 -5.83 0.65 -4.54
C VAL A 37 -5.89 -0.39 -3.43
N SER A 38 -6.80 -1.35 -3.59
CA SER A 38 -6.90 -2.54 -2.74
C SER A 38 -6.48 -3.81 -3.49
N ARG A 39 -6.30 -4.89 -2.73
CA ARG A 39 -6.01 -6.24 -3.23
C ARG A 39 -6.91 -7.26 -2.57
N GLY A 40 -8.18 -7.27 -2.93
CA GLY A 40 -9.15 -8.24 -2.42
C GLY A 40 -9.41 -8.08 -0.93
N ARG A 41 -9.92 -9.15 -0.29
CA ARG A 41 -10.35 -9.09 1.11
C ARG A 41 -9.16 -9.19 2.07
N LEU A 42 -9.22 -8.43 3.16
CA LEU A 42 -8.22 -8.45 4.22
C LEU A 42 -8.09 -9.84 4.86
N VAL A 43 -9.23 -10.53 5.06
CA VAL A 43 -9.24 -11.87 5.65
C VAL A 43 -8.55 -12.92 4.79
N ASP A 44 -8.48 -12.72 3.46
CA ASP A 44 -7.80 -13.66 2.57
C ASP A 44 -6.27 -13.64 2.74
N LEU A 45 -5.73 -12.58 3.36
CA LEU A 45 -4.30 -12.50 3.65
C LEU A 45 -3.83 -13.65 4.53
N ILE A 46 -4.63 -14.08 5.52
CA ILE A 46 -4.23 -15.13 6.46
C ILE A 46 -3.98 -16.48 5.78
N ASN A 47 -4.56 -16.68 4.60
CA ASN A 47 -4.42 -17.91 3.83
C ASN A 47 -3.15 -17.91 2.96
N GLN A 48 -2.48 -16.76 2.80
CA GLN A 48 -1.25 -16.67 2.03
C GLN A 48 -0.05 -17.15 2.85
N ARG A 49 0.79 -18.03 2.26
CA ARG A 49 1.90 -18.71 2.95
C ARG A 49 2.81 -17.78 3.76
N ASN A 50 3.08 -16.57 3.27
CA ASN A 50 3.96 -15.59 3.94
C ASN A 50 3.30 -14.93 5.16
N TRP A 51 1.98 -14.97 5.26
CA TRP A 51 1.16 -14.27 6.26
C TRP A 51 0.56 -15.23 7.30
N GLN A 52 0.82 -16.52 7.15
CA GLN A 52 0.33 -17.55 8.06
C GLN A 52 1.07 -17.60 9.40
N ARG A 53 2.25 -16.96 9.54
CA ARG A 53 3.10 -17.10 10.73
C ARG A 53 3.71 -15.79 11.21
N GLY A 54 3.95 -15.72 12.52
CA GLY A 54 4.72 -14.65 13.16
C GLY A 54 4.02 -13.29 13.16
N VAL A 55 4.82 -12.24 12.97
CA VAL A 55 4.38 -10.83 13.10
C VAL A 55 3.27 -10.47 12.12
N LEU A 56 3.35 -10.96 10.87
CA LEU A 56 2.37 -10.63 9.82
C LEU A 56 0.97 -11.18 10.15
N ARG A 57 0.90 -12.41 10.66
CA ARG A 57 -0.38 -12.99 11.11
C ARG A 57 -0.98 -12.15 12.24
N ARG A 58 -0.16 -11.82 13.24
CA ARG A 58 -0.56 -10.95 14.35
C ARG A 58 -1.05 -9.59 13.85
N GLN A 59 -0.41 -9.03 12.82
CA GLN A 59 -0.84 -7.75 12.24
C GLN A 59 -2.21 -7.84 11.57
N VAL A 60 -2.48 -8.90 10.81
CA VAL A 60 -3.80 -9.11 10.21
C VAL A 60 -4.86 -9.28 11.28
N ASP A 61 -4.63 -10.16 12.26
CA ASP A 61 -5.59 -10.43 13.33
C ASP A 61 -5.89 -9.17 14.17
N CYS A 62 -4.86 -8.40 14.56
CA CYS A 62 -5.03 -7.13 15.26
C CYS A 62 -5.79 -6.09 14.41
N THR A 63 -5.51 -6.02 13.11
CA THR A 63 -6.19 -5.07 12.20
C THR A 63 -7.65 -5.42 12.03
N VAL A 64 -7.96 -6.70 11.84
CA VAL A 64 -9.33 -7.21 11.73
C VAL A 64 -10.10 -6.90 13.02
N ASN A 65 -9.56 -7.22 14.19
CA ASN A 65 -10.24 -6.91 15.44
C ASN A 65 -10.47 -5.41 15.61
N PHE A 66 -9.45 -4.60 15.31
CA PHE A 66 -9.55 -3.15 15.40
C PHE A 66 -10.62 -2.55 14.47
N LEU A 67 -10.67 -2.99 13.22
CA LEU A 67 -11.72 -2.57 12.29
C LEU A 67 -13.11 -3.00 12.77
N GLY A 68 -13.22 -4.12 13.49
CA GLY A 68 -14.48 -4.58 14.08
C GLY A 68 -14.95 -3.72 15.25
N GLU A 69 -14.01 -3.19 16.03
CA GLU A 69 -14.28 -2.22 17.09
C GLU A 69 -14.69 -0.85 16.50
N LEU A 70 -14.02 -0.40 15.44
CA LEU A 70 -14.33 0.87 14.77
C LEU A 70 -15.66 0.84 14.02
N PHE A 71 -15.99 -0.29 13.38
CA PHE A 71 -17.16 -0.43 12.51
C PHE A 71 -18.04 -1.60 12.97
N PRO A 72 -18.78 -1.44 14.09
CA PRO A 72 -19.68 -2.48 14.59
C PRO A 72 -20.80 -2.75 13.57
N GLY A 73 -21.01 -4.03 13.24
CA GLY A 73 -22.03 -4.44 12.24
C GLY A 73 -21.74 -5.70 11.41
N ASN A 74 -20.73 -6.49 11.79
CA ASN A 74 -20.33 -7.74 11.12
C ASN A 74 -19.97 -7.59 9.63
N PHE A 75 -19.15 -6.59 9.32
CA PHE A 75 -18.61 -6.33 7.98
C PHE A 75 -17.21 -6.94 7.74
N ARG A 76 -16.82 -7.91 8.57
CA ARG A 76 -15.47 -8.47 8.55
C ARG A 76 -15.05 -8.99 7.16
N ASP A 77 -15.98 -9.62 6.45
CA ASP A 77 -15.72 -10.21 5.13
C ASP A 77 -15.69 -9.16 4.00
N THR A 78 -16.08 -7.92 4.27
CA THR A 78 -16.06 -6.82 3.28
C THR A 78 -14.80 -5.97 3.39
N TRP A 79 -14.04 -6.07 4.49
CA TRP A 79 -12.81 -5.31 4.65
C TRP A 79 -11.80 -5.70 3.59
N LYS A 80 -11.22 -4.68 2.98
CA LYS A 80 -10.25 -4.85 1.89
C LYS A 80 -8.82 -4.76 2.39
N SER A 81 -7.93 -5.51 1.75
CA SER A 81 -6.49 -5.36 1.96
C SER A 81 -5.99 -4.17 1.15
N PHE A 82 -5.40 -3.18 1.81
CA PHE A 82 -4.62 -2.11 1.16
C PHE A 82 -3.11 -2.31 1.38
N ASP A 83 -2.77 -3.41 2.03
CA ASP A 83 -1.44 -3.97 2.18
C ASP A 83 -1.24 -5.06 1.11
N MET A 84 0.02 -5.42 0.84
CA MET A 84 0.41 -6.31 -0.29
C MET A 84 0.13 -5.80 -1.69
N VAL A 85 -0.12 -4.50 -1.81
CA VAL A 85 -0.18 -3.81 -3.07
C VAL A 85 0.86 -2.70 -3.03
N HIS A 86 2.00 -2.97 -3.66
CA HIS A 86 3.09 -2.00 -3.77
C HIS A 86 2.66 -0.95 -4.80
N ARG A 87 1.75 -0.07 -4.38
CA ARG A 87 1.26 1.07 -5.15
C ARG A 87 1.29 2.31 -4.25
N PRO A 88 1.51 3.50 -4.84
CA PRO A 88 1.37 4.76 -4.11
C PRO A 88 0.00 4.87 -3.44
N LEU A 89 -0.04 5.40 -2.21
CA LEU A 89 -1.27 5.59 -1.45
C LEU A 89 -1.60 7.08 -1.34
N PRO A 90 -2.74 7.56 -1.86
CA PRO A 90 -3.18 8.92 -1.58
C PRO A 90 -3.59 9.03 -0.11
N VAL A 91 -3.02 10.01 0.60
CA VAL A 91 -3.24 10.24 2.03
C VAL A 91 -3.84 11.63 2.27
N TRP A 92 -5.00 11.66 2.91
CA TRP A 92 -5.55 12.82 3.62
C TRP A 92 -5.06 12.75 5.06
N ARG A 93 -4.25 13.72 5.47
CA ARG A 93 -3.50 13.71 6.73
C ARG A 93 -4.45 13.62 7.92
N ASP A 94 -5.47 14.46 7.98
CA ASP A 94 -6.41 14.47 9.10
C ASP A 94 -7.20 13.16 9.20
N VAL A 95 -7.62 12.60 8.07
CA VAL A 95 -8.32 11.29 8.03
C VAL A 95 -7.41 10.15 8.49
N MET A 96 -6.14 10.17 8.10
CA MET A 96 -5.17 9.17 8.55
C MET A 96 -4.89 9.31 10.06
N ARG A 97 -4.83 10.53 10.59
CA ARG A 97 -4.69 10.76 12.04
C ARG A 97 -5.88 10.21 12.81
N GLU A 98 -7.09 10.46 12.32
CA GLU A 98 -8.32 9.94 12.90
C GLU A 98 -8.37 8.40 12.83
N ALA A 99 -8.09 7.82 11.65
CA ALA A 99 -8.09 6.38 11.47
C ALA A 99 -7.10 5.63 12.37
N LEU A 100 -6.03 6.30 12.81
CA LEU A 100 -4.98 5.74 13.66
C LEU A 100 -5.03 6.29 15.10
N SER A 101 -6.08 7.02 15.49
CA SER A 101 -6.18 7.58 16.84
C SER A 101 -6.24 6.47 17.91
N ASP A 102 -5.65 6.73 19.07
CA ASP A 102 -5.75 5.89 20.28
C ASP A 102 -5.16 4.47 20.24
N ARG A 103 -4.34 4.12 19.25
CA ARG A 103 -3.77 2.75 19.13
C ARG A 103 -2.26 2.67 18.97
N GLU A 104 -1.55 3.51 19.70
CA GLU A 104 -0.09 3.40 19.81
C GLU A 104 0.33 2.00 20.28
N GLY A 105 1.33 1.42 19.60
CA GLY A 105 1.91 0.13 19.97
C GLY A 105 1.14 -1.10 19.47
N TYR A 106 -0.01 -0.94 18.83
CA TYR A 106 -0.68 -2.07 18.19
C TYR A 106 0.01 -2.42 16.87
N PRO A 107 0.28 -3.71 16.60
CA PRO A 107 0.84 -4.13 15.33
C PRO A 107 -0.29 -4.12 14.29
N LEU A 108 -0.57 -2.96 13.70
CA LEU A 108 -1.63 -2.82 12.71
C LEU A 108 -1.07 -2.78 11.29
N LEU A 109 -1.94 -3.05 10.33
CA LEU A 109 -1.73 -2.83 8.91
C LEU A 109 -2.32 -1.46 8.56
N HIS A 110 -1.52 -0.40 8.74
CA HIS A 110 -2.02 0.99 8.71
C HIS A 110 -2.68 1.37 7.39
N ARG A 111 -2.18 0.85 6.26
CA ARG A 111 -2.80 1.08 4.96
C ARG A 111 -4.20 0.49 4.92
N SER A 112 -4.37 -0.75 5.40
CA SER A 112 -5.68 -1.40 5.48
C SER A 112 -6.62 -0.70 6.46
N VAL A 113 -6.13 -0.23 7.60
CA VAL A 113 -6.93 0.56 8.53
C VAL A 113 -7.47 1.82 7.84
N TYR A 114 -6.58 2.64 7.30
CA TYR A 114 -6.91 3.89 6.63
C TYR A 114 -7.81 3.70 5.41
N GLY A 115 -7.49 2.73 4.55
CA GLY A 115 -8.27 2.47 3.35
C GLY A 115 -9.70 2.04 3.68
N ASN A 116 -9.89 1.15 4.66
CA ASN A 116 -11.25 0.78 5.09
C ASN A 116 -11.96 1.94 5.79
N PHE A 117 -11.26 2.75 6.57
CA PHE A 117 -11.82 3.95 7.19
C PHE A 117 -12.40 4.92 6.15
N LEU A 118 -11.65 5.17 5.07
CA LEU A 118 -12.12 5.98 3.94
C LEU A 118 -13.37 5.40 3.26
N LEU A 119 -13.39 4.08 3.04
CA LEU A 119 -14.54 3.43 2.41
C LEU A 119 -15.81 3.58 3.25
N GLN A 120 -15.70 3.50 4.59
CA GLN A 120 -16.85 3.56 5.49
C GLN A 120 -17.31 5.00 5.79
N ASN A 121 -16.38 5.91 6.11
CA ASN A 121 -16.73 7.24 6.61
C ASN A 121 -16.74 8.35 5.55
N HIS A 122 -16.06 8.14 4.42
CA HIS A 122 -15.83 9.20 3.42
C HIS A 122 -16.38 8.86 2.03
N ALA A 123 -17.19 7.80 1.92
CA ALA A 123 -17.75 7.30 0.67
C ALA A 123 -16.71 7.11 -0.46
N ALA A 124 -15.46 6.85 -0.07
CA ALA A 124 -14.38 6.63 -1.02
C ALA A 124 -14.62 5.34 -1.80
N ARG A 125 -13.99 5.23 -2.97
CA ARG A 125 -13.97 4.00 -3.77
C ARG A 125 -12.55 3.51 -3.89
N SER A 126 -12.36 2.20 -3.78
CA SER A 126 -11.10 1.55 -4.12
C SER A 126 -11.21 0.81 -5.44
N VAL A 127 -10.09 0.70 -6.14
CA VAL A 127 -9.93 -0.17 -7.32
C VAL A 127 -9.11 -1.38 -6.91
N ASP A 128 -9.61 -2.58 -7.19
CA ASP A 128 -8.84 -3.80 -6.97
C ASP A 128 -7.83 -3.98 -8.10
N MET A 129 -6.54 -4.09 -7.73
CA MET A 129 -5.46 -4.27 -8.70
C MET A 129 -4.46 -5.31 -8.24
N VAL A 130 -3.71 -5.84 -9.21
CA VAL A 130 -2.55 -6.68 -8.93
C VAL A 130 -1.40 -5.85 -8.35
N ASP A 131 -0.59 -6.52 -7.54
CA ASP A 131 0.62 -5.97 -6.96
C ASP A 131 1.61 -5.54 -8.05
N ALA A 132 2.17 -4.33 -7.90
CA ALA A 132 3.10 -3.78 -8.88
C ALA A 132 4.53 -4.30 -8.71
N LYS A 133 4.82 -5.02 -7.61
CA LYS A 133 6.18 -5.41 -7.27
C LYS A 133 6.67 -6.61 -8.07
N ILE A 134 7.64 -6.36 -8.94
CA ILE A 134 8.43 -7.39 -9.62
C ILE A 134 9.53 -7.84 -8.65
N ARG A 135 9.68 -9.17 -8.48
CA ARG A 135 10.56 -9.74 -7.44
C ARG A 135 11.78 -10.47 -7.98
N ALA A 136 11.67 -11.07 -9.16
CA ALA A 136 12.74 -11.88 -9.75
C ALA A 136 13.51 -11.10 -10.81
N TYR A 137 14.82 -11.38 -10.91
CA TYR A 137 15.74 -10.77 -11.87
C TYR A 137 15.24 -10.85 -13.33
N SER A 138 14.75 -12.02 -13.74
CA SER A 138 14.30 -12.32 -15.10
C SER A 138 12.78 -12.25 -15.29
N ALA A 139 12.02 -11.80 -14.27
CA ALA A 139 10.58 -11.70 -14.40
C ALA A 139 10.21 -10.68 -15.49
N PRO A 140 9.30 -11.03 -16.42
CA PRO A 140 8.88 -10.11 -17.46
C PRO A 140 8.09 -8.94 -16.85
N VAL A 141 8.21 -7.76 -17.46
CA VAL A 141 7.35 -6.62 -17.14
C VAL A 141 5.97 -6.88 -17.76
N PRO A 142 4.88 -6.88 -16.97
CA PRO A 142 3.55 -7.12 -17.50
C PRO A 142 3.15 -6.05 -18.52
N ALA A 143 2.65 -6.47 -19.68
CA ALA A 143 2.18 -5.56 -20.73
C ALA A 143 0.73 -5.06 -20.51
N THR A 144 0.21 -5.10 -19.29
CA THR A 144 -1.20 -4.81 -19.03
C THR A 144 -1.47 -3.31 -18.84
N PRO A 145 -2.62 -2.78 -19.31
CA PRO A 145 -2.99 -1.37 -19.15
C PRO A 145 -3.05 -0.89 -17.68
N ASP A 146 -3.31 -1.83 -16.76
CA ASP A 146 -3.41 -1.62 -15.33
C ASP A 146 -2.04 -1.50 -14.63
N PHE A 147 -0.94 -1.71 -15.35
CA PHE A 147 0.42 -1.62 -14.84
C PHE A 147 1.00 -0.20 -14.99
N SER A 148 0.24 0.81 -14.53
CA SER A 148 0.69 2.22 -14.51
C SER A 148 1.86 2.51 -13.56
N TRP A 149 2.18 1.56 -12.68
CA TRP A 149 3.28 1.63 -11.74
C TRP A 149 4.04 0.31 -11.75
N ILE A 150 5.36 0.38 -11.59
CA ILE A 150 6.24 -0.76 -11.30
C ILE A 150 6.91 -0.50 -9.95
N SER A 151 7.01 -1.52 -9.11
CA SER A 151 7.92 -1.54 -7.96
C SER A 151 8.92 -2.69 -8.13
N THR A 152 10.13 -2.55 -7.61
CA THR A 152 11.19 -3.53 -7.80
C THR A 152 11.79 -3.99 -6.47
N SER A 153 12.26 -5.24 -6.43
CA SER A 153 13.31 -5.62 -5.50
C SER A 153 14.67 -5.18 -6.05
N SER A 154 15.70 -5.11 -5.20
CA SER A 154 17.08 -4.84 -5.64
C SER A 154 17.56 -5.80 -6.73
N SER A 155 17.12 -7.08 -6.68
CA SER A 155 17.45 -8.07 -7.71
C SER A 155 16.74 -7.77 -9.03
N SER A 156 15.44 -7.48 -9.02
CA SER A 156 14.71 -7.14 -10.27
C SER A 156 15.14 -5.79 -10.87
N TRP A 157 15.59 -4.85 -10.05
CA TRP A 157 16.16 -3.58 -10.52
C TRP A 157 17.42 -3.77 -11.37
N GLN A 158 18.24 -4.78 -11.05
CA GLN A 158 19.43 -5.10 -11.84
C GLN A 158 19.10 -5.97 -13.07
N GLY A 159 17.85 -6.40 -13.22
CA GLY A 159 17.41 -7.32 -14.27
C GLY A 159 16.46 -6.69 -15.28
N VAL A 160 15.52 -7.50 -15.76
CA VAL A 160 14.59 -7.14 -16.85
C VAL A 160 13.77 -5.90 -16.52
N ALA A 161 13.28 -5.79 -15.27
CA ALA A 161 12.45 -4.67 -14.86
C ALA A 161 13.22 -3.34 -14.86
N GLY A 162 14.44 -3.31 -14.32
CA GLY A 162 15.24 -2.08 -14.32
C GLY A 162 15.69 -1.65 -15.71
N THR A 163 16.07 -2.59 -16.58
CA THR A 163 16.36 -2.27 -17.99
C THR A 163 15.16 -1.64 -18.68
N TYR A 164 13.97 -2.19 -18.46
CA TYR A 164 12.73 -1.61 -18.99
C TYR A 164 12.48 -0.20 -18.43
N ILE A 165 12.57 -0.02 -17.11
CA ILE A 165 12.33 1.26 -16.44
C ILE A 165 13.30 2.34 -16.96
N ARG A 166 14.60 2.03 -17.07
CA ARG A 166 15.59 2.95 -17.67
C ARG A 166 15.30 3.27 -19.13
N GLY A 167 14.72 2.32 -19.87
CA GLY A 167 14.33 2.52 -21.26
C GLY A 167 13.15 3.50 -21.44
N ILE A 168 12.28 3.66 -20.44
CA ILE A 168 11.13 4.57 -20.48
C ILE A 168 11.37 5.90 -19.74
N HIS A 169 12.47 6.04 -19.00
CA HIS A 169 12.88 7.27 -18.35
C HIS A 169 14.21 7.75 -18.93
N GLU A 170 14.16 8.80 -19.75
CA GLU A 170 15.31 9.32 -20.51
C GLU A 170 16.47 9.79 -19.63
N THR A 171 16.17 10.25 -18.41
CA THR A 171 17.17 10.77 -17.47
C THR A 171 17.21 9.90 -16.22
N PRO A 172 18.36 9.26 -15.93
CA PRO A 172 18.58 8.54 -14.67
C PRO A 172 18.37 9.44 -13.45
N SER A 173 17.88 8.86 -12.36
CA SER A 173 17.77 9.58 -11.08
C SER A 173 19.18 9.86 -10.53
N PRO A 174 19.44 11.03 -9.92
CA PRO A 174 20.72 11.28 -9.24
C PRO A 174 20.97 10.35 -8.04
N TYR A 175 19.94 9.61 -7.60
CA TYR A 175 20.03 8.62 -6.53
C TYR A 175 20.19 7.19 -7.04
N GLU A 176 20.21 6.99 -8.36
CA GLU A 176 20.52 5.72 -8.98
C GLU A 176 22.03 5.46 -8.85
N LYS A 177 22.39 4.44 -8.06
CA LYS A 177 23.78 3.98 -7.87
C LYS A 177 23.94 2.54 -8.34
#